data_AF-A0A377ZQG1-F1
#
_entry.id   AF-A0A377ZQG1-F1
#
_cell.length_a   1.000
_cell.length_b   1.000
_cell.length_c   1.000
_cell.angle_alpha   90.00
_cell.angle_beta   90.00
_cell.angle_gamma   90.00
#
_symmetry.space_group_name_H-M   'P 1'
#
loop_
_entity.id
_entity.type
_entity.pdbx_description
1 polymer ?
#
loop_
_entity_poly.entity_id
_entity_poly.type
_entity_poly.pdbx_seq_one_letter_code
_entity_poly.pdbx_strand_id
1 'polypeptide(L)' 'MFIYRDEVYHENSDLKGIAEIIIGKQRNGPIGTVRLTFNGQWSRFDNYAGPQYDDE' A
#
# COMPACT_ATOMS: atom_id res chain seq x y z
N MET A 1 4.59 3.79 10.84
CA MET A 1 3.70 3.17 9.85
C MET A 1 2.91 4.29 9.22
N PHE A 2 2.96 4.39 7.90
CA PHE A 2 2.24 5.40 7.11
C PHE A 2 1.42 4.68 6.04
N ILE A 3 0.37 5.35 5.57
CA ILE A 3 -0.50 4.83 4.51
C ILE A 3 -0.51 5.85 3.38
N TYR A 4 -0.17 5.41 2.19
CA TYR A 4 -0.25 6.20 0.98
C TYR A 4 -1.20 5.53 -0.01
N ARG A 5 -2.04 6.32 -0.67
CA ARG A 5 -2.98 5.87 -1.71
C ARG A 5 -2.87 6.84 -2.87
N ASP A 6 -2.24 6.38 -3.94
CA ASP A 6 -1.96 7.21 -5.10
C ASP A 6 -3.26 7.75 -5.74
N GLU A 7 -4.30 6.93 -5.78
CA GLU A 7 -5.63 7.30 -6.31
C GLU A 7 -6.29 8.51 -5.62
N VAL A 8 -5.88 8.86 -4.40
CA VAL A 8 -6.44 10.02 -3.67
C VAL A 8 -5.88 11.34 -4.22
N TYR A 9 -4.66 11.31 -4.76
CA TYR A 9 -3.96 12.49 -5.25
C TYR A 9 -3.88 12.52 -6.78
N HIS A 10 -4.01 11.37 -7.44
CA HIS A 10 -3.92 11.22 -8.89
C HIS A 10 -5.15 10.48 -9.44
N GLU A 11 -6.07 11.21 -10.06
CA GLU A 11 -7.35 10.68 -10.57
C GLU A 11 -7.19 9.59 -11.65
N ASN A 12 -6.08 9.62 -12.39
CA ASN A 12 -5.75 8.66 -13.46
C ASN A 12 -4.62 7.70 -13.07
N SER A 13 -4.44 7.45 -11.77
CA SER A 13 -3.45 6.50 -11.27
C SER A 13 -3.67 5.10 -11.84
N ASP A 14 -2.58 4.46 -12.25
CA ASP A 14 -2.55 3.03 -12.59
C ASP A 14 -2.62 2.13 -11.35
N LEU A 15 -2.45 2.71 -10.15
CA LEU A 15 -2.47 2.05 -8.85
C LEU A 15 -3.83 2.20 -8.14
N LYS A 16 -4.92 2.35 -8.89
CA LYS A 16 -6.28 2.39 -8.34
C LYS A 16 -6.60 1.13 -7.54
N GLY A 17 -7.20 1.32 -6.37
CA GLY A 17 -7.49 0.25 -5.42
C GLY A 17 -6.24 -0.35 -4.75
N ILE A 18 -5.06 0.27 -4.88
CA ILE A 18 -3.84 -0.14 -4.17
C ILE A 18 -3.50 0.90 -3.09
N ALA A 19 -3.11 0.42 -1.92
CA ALA A 19 -2.55 1.21 -0.85
C ALA A 19 -1.15 0.72 -0.49
N GLU A 20 -0.24 1.67 -0.26
CA GLU A 20 1.12 1.42 0.19
C GLU A 20 1.21 1.63 1.69
N ILE A 21 1.58 0.57 2.40
CA ILE A 21 1.82 0.57 3.85
C ILE A 21 3.31 0.70 4.08
N ILE A 22 3.74 1.87 4.52
CA ILE A 22 5.15 2.21 4.68
C ILE A 22 5.55 2.02 6.14
N ILE A 23 6.37 1.00 6.37
CA ILE A 23 6.97 0.70 7.67
C ILE A 23 8.24 1.54 7.82
N GLY A 24 8.11 2.84 8.10
CA GLY A 24 9.29 3.72 8.22
C GLY A 24 10.17 3.49 9.46
N LYS A 25 9.70 2.74 10.46
CA LYS A 25 10.46 2.38 11.66
C LYS A 25 9.94 1.11 12.30
N GLN A 26 10.83 0.15 12.52
CA GLN A 26 10.56 -1.11 13.21
C GLN A 26 11.78 -1.48 14.08
N ARG A 27 11.57 -1.93 15.33
CA ARG A 27 12.67 -2.32 16.24
C ARG A 27 13.11 -3.77 16.11
N ASN A 28 12.18 -4.64 15.72
CA ASN A 28 12.35 -6.10 15.77
C ASN A 28 12.39 -6.71 14.36
N GLY A 29 12.83 -5.95 13.34
CA GLY A 29 12.82 -6.43 11.97
C GLY A 29 13.02 -5.32 10.94
N PRO A 30 12.95 -5.68 9.65
CA PRO A 30 13.19 -4.76 8.56
C PRO A 30 12.13 -3.67 8.48
N ILE A 31 12.51 -2.54 7.90
CA ILE A 31 11.60 -1.53 7.38
C ILE A 31 11.29 -1.85 5.91
N GLY A 32 10.29 -1.17 5.34
CA GLY A 32 9.96 -1.32 3.92
C GLY A 32 8.53 -0.91 3.61
N THR A 33 8.16 -1.01 2.35
CA THR A 33 6.80 -0.75 1.87
C THR A 33 6.11 -2.06 1.51
N VAL A 34 4.84 -2.19 1.89
CA VAL A 34 4.01 -3.34 1.53
C VAL A 34 2.76 -2.84 0.83
N ARG A 35 2.42 -3.45 -0.31
CA ARG A 35 1.18 -3.15 -1.02
C ARG A 35 0.02 -3.97 -0.48
N LEU A 36 -1.12 -3.32 -0.32
CA LEU A 36 -2.41 -3.93 0.01
C LEU A 36 -3.46 -3.49 -1.00
N THR A 37 -4.49 -4.32 -1.17
CA THR A 37 -5.68 -3.94 -1.95
C THR A 37 -6.59 -3.12 -1.04
N PHE A 38 -6.95 -1.89 -1.45
CA PHE A 38 -7.91 -1.06 -0.74
C PHE A 38 -9.27 -1.09 -1.42
N ASN A 39 -10.28 -1.55 -0.69
CA ASN A 39 -11.66 -1.54 -1.13
C ASN A 39 -12.41 -0.34 -0.56
N GLY A 40 -12.51 0.72 -1.36
CA GLY A 40 -13.13 1.99 -0.96
C GLY A 40 -14.62 1.88 -0.60
N GLN A 41 -15.35 0.93 -1.19
CA GLN A 41 -16.77 0.73 -0.87
C GLN A 41 -16.98 0.31 0.59
N TRP A 42 -16.04 -0.46 1.15
CA TRP A 42 -16.13 -1.00 2.50
C TRP A 42 -15.09 -0.42 3.46
N SER A 43 -14.27 0.53 3.01
CA SER A 43 -13.11 1.04 3.76
C SER A 43 -12.21 -0.08 4.31
N ARG A 44 -12.00 -1.13 3.51
CA ARG A 44 -11.32 -2.36 3.93
C ARG A 44 -10.00 -2.54 3.19
N PHE A 45 -9.02 -3.13 3.87
CA PHE A 45 -7.77 -3.59 3.28
C PHE A 45 -7.81 -5.12 3.15
N ASP A 46 -7.56 -5.60 1.95
CA ASP A 46 -7.42 -7.02 1.63
C ASP A 46 -5.97 -7.31 1.25
N ASN A 47 -5.55 -8.57 1.36
CA ASN A 47 -4.23 -9.00 0.93
C ASN A 47 -4.05 -8.69 -0.56
N TYR A 48 -2.89 -8.13 -0.92
CA TYR A 48 -2.55 -7.90 -2.31
C TYR A 48 -2.17 -9.23 -2.97
N ALA A 49 -2.77 -9.52 -4.12
CA ALA A 49 -2.53 -10.75 -4.88
C ALA A 49 -1.61 -10.54 -6.10
N GLY A 50 -1.13 -9.31 -6.31
CA GLY A 50 -0.22 -8.99 -7.41
C GLY A 50 1.25 -9.28 -7.09
N PRO A 51 2.17 -8.99 -8.02
CA PRO A 51 3.59 -9.21 -7.82
C PRO A 51 4.10 -8.42 -6.61
N GLN A 52 4.96 -9.07 -5.83
CA GLN A 52 5.58 -8.45 -4.66
C GLN A 52 6.47 -7.30 -5.14
N TYR A 53 6.24 -6.11 -4.58
CA TYR A 53 7.10 -4.95 -4.81
C TYR A 53 8.23 -5.03 -3.79
N ASP A 54 9.43 -5.37 -4.24
CA ASP A 54 10.64 -5.16 -3.47
C ASP A 54 11.12 -3.74 -3.77
N ASP A 55 11.09 -2.86 -2.77
CA ASP A 55 11.84 -1.61 -2.80
C ASP A 55 13.34 -1.99 -2.78
N GLU A 56 14.07 -1.76 -3.87
CA GLU A 56 15.55 -1.86 -3.90
C GLU A 56 16.21 -0.89 -2.91
#